data_AF-V4MG74-F1
#
_entry.id   AF-V4MG74-F1
#
_cell.length_a   1.000
_cell.length_b   1.000
_cell.length_c   1.000
_cell.angle_alpha   90.00
_cell.angle_beta   90.00
_cell.angle_gamma   90.00
#
_symmetry.space_group_name_H-M   'P 1'
#
loop_
_entity.id
_entity.type
_entity.pdbx_description
1 polymer ?
#
loop_
_entity_poly.entity_id
_entity_poly.type
_entity_poly.pdbx_seq_one_letter_code
_entity_poly.pdbx_strand_id
1 'polypeptide(L)'
;MRDYDYSFVYDPKKSKWETDKMLNSKEWKYACVVDDVLYYHDRYENEIRAYDPKQKCWSVVKGLEDYGGKISLFLNKVKEKTYEIWCAEITLERHQGGEIWGKVEWCDQVLTDENFSSANPLAVMV
;
A
#
# COMPACT_ATOMS: atom_id res chain seq x y z
N MET A 1 7.56 6.92 8.54
CA MET A 1 7.27 8.23 7.91
C MET A 1 8.22 8.40 6.73
N ARG A 2 7.86 9.15 5.69
CA ARG A 2 8.74 9.36 4.53
C ARG A 2 8.62 10.79 4.03
N ASP A 3 9.72 11.38 3.58
CA ASP A 3 9.72 12.60 2.76
C ASP A 3 9.84 12.24 1.27
N TYR A 4 10.37 13.14 0.44
CA TYR A 4 10.55 12.87 -0.98
C TYR A 4 11.64 11.81 -1.25
N ASP A 5 12.71 11.81 -0.45
CA ASP A 5 13.94 11.07 -0.71
C ASP A 5 14.14 9.90 0.25
N TYR A 6 13.69 10.04 1.51
CA TYR A 6 14.02 9.15 2.61
C TYR A 6 12.82 8.74 3.45
N SER A 7 12.85 7.48 3.89
CA SER A 7 12.01 6.90 4.92
C SER A 7 12.72 6.94 6.26
N PHE A 8 11.95 7.28 7.28
CA PHE A 8 12.39 7.39 8.65
C PHE A 8 11.56 6.47 9.54
N VAL A 9 12.27 5.72 10.37
CA VAL A 9 11.73 4.83 11.40
C VAL A 9 11.99 5.49 12.75
N TYR A 10 10.95 5.64 13.56
CA TYR A 10 11.08 6.20 14.90
C TYR A 10 11.15 5.08 15.93
N ASP A 11 12.21 5.07 16.75
CA ASP A 11 12.30 4.23 17.94
C ASP A 11 11.81 5.05 19.15
N PRO A 12 10.59 4.81 19.65
CA PRO A 12 10.03 5.58 20.75
C PRO A 12 10.78 5.33 22.07
N LYS A 13 11.42 4.17 22.26
CA LYS A 13 12.17 3.85 23.48
C LYS A 13 13.48 4.63 23.56
N LYS A 14 14.09 4.88 22.41
CA LYS A 14 15.32 5.68 22.30
C LYS A 14 15.03 7.16 21.99
N SER A 15 13.77 7.50 21.74
CA SER A 15 13.33 8.80 21.23
C SER A 15 14.18 9.29 20.05
N LYS A 16 14.45 8.40 19.09
CA LYS A 16 15.39 8.64 18.00
C LYS A 16 14.79 8.24 16.65
N TRP A 17 15.10 9.03 15.63
CA TRP A 17 14.81 8.72 14.23
C TRP A 17 16.02 8.04 13.57
N GLU A 18 15.75 7.01 12.78
CA GLU A 18 16.75 6.28 12.03
C GLU A 18 16.28 6.07 10.58
N THR A 19 17.24 5.93 9.66
CA THR A 19 16.95 5.57 8.27
C THR A 19 17.18 4.09 8.06
N ASP A 20 16.38 3.50 7.17
CA ASP A 20 16.57 2.10 6.76
C ASP A 20 16.85 2.06 5.26
N LYS A 21 18.06 1.61 4.90
CA LYS A 21 18.50 1.57 3.50
C LYS A 21 17.59 0.71 2.62
N MET A 22 17.07 -0.40 3.15
CA MET A 22 16.20 -1.27 2.37
C MET A 22 14.81 -0.67 2.23
N LEU A 23 14.25 -0.09 3.30
CA LEU A 23 12.99 0.66 3.22
C LEU A 23 13.09 1.80 2.19
N ASN A 24 14.25 2.46 2.09
CA ASN A 24 14.53 3.53 1.13
C ASN A 24 14.76 3.05 -0.31
N SER A 25 14.86 1.75 -0.57
CA SER A 25 15.06 1.21 -1.92
C SER A 25 13.82 1.31 -2.81
N LYS A 26 12.66 1.69 -2.24
CA LYS A 26 11.38 1.79 -2.95
C LYS A 26 10.70 3.12 -2.67
N GLU A 27 10.07 3.67 -3.71
CA GLU A 27 9.32 4.91 -3.60
C GLU A 27 7.87 4.72 -3.18
N TRP A 28 7.65 4.16 -2.00
CA TRP A 28 6.29 3.90 -1.51
C TRP A 28 5.55 5.18 -1.10
N LYS A 29 4.24 5.20 -1.40
CA LYS A 29 3.25 6.25 -1.04
C LYS A 29 1.89 5.58 -0.84
N TYR A 30 0.99 6.24 -0.09
CA TYR A 30 -0.36 5.72 0.21
C TYR A 30 -0.34 4.30 0.80
N ALA A 31 0.65 4.03 1.63
CA ALA A 31 0.87 2.72 2.22
C ALA A 31 -0.07 2.47 3.42
N CYS A 32 -0.39 1.21 3.66
CA CYS A 32 -1.08 0.75 4.88
C CYS A 32 -0.18 -0.23 5.66
N VAL A 33 -0.46 -0.43 6.94
CA VAL A 33 0.24 -1.40 7.77
C VAL A 33 -0.76 -2.45 8.26
N VAL A 34 -0.48 -3.72 7.99
CA VAL A 34 -1.26 -4.89 8.46
C VAL A 34 -0.30 -5.86 9.13
N ASP A 35 -0.60 -6.29 10.35
CA ASP A 35 0.21 -7.27 11.10
C ASP A 35 1.71 -6.96 11.05
N ASP A 36 2.07 -5.72 11.41
CA ASP A 36 3.43 -5.15 11.42
C ASP A 36 4.14 -5.09 10.06
N VAL A 37 3.46 -5.33 8.94
CA VAL A 37 4.04 -5.28 7.59
C VAL A 37 3.46 -4.09 6.84
N LEU A 38 4.33 -3.32 6.18
CA LEU A 38 3.95 -2.14 5.41
C LEU A 38 3.65 -2.55 3.97
N TYR A 39 2.44 -2.28 3.50
CA TYR A 39 1.98 -2.58 2.15
C TYR A 39 1.79 -1.30 1.36
N TYR A 40 2.14 -1.31 0.08
CA TYR A 40 1.78 -0.23 -0.84
C TYR A 40 1.59 -0.76 -2.25
N HIS A 41 0.82 -0.04 -3.06
CA HIS A 41 0.68 -0.33 -4.48
C HIS A 41 1.80 0.36 -5.28
N ASP A 42 2.68 -0.44 -5.86
CA ASP A 42 3.67 -0.01 -6.82
C ASP A 42 2.99 0.22 -8.16
N ARG A 43 2.62 1.47 -8.44
CA ARG A 43 1.92 1.85 -9.68
C ARG A 43 2.76 1.66 -10.95
N TYR A 44 4.09 1.57 -10.84
CA TYR A 44 4.96 1.40 -12.00
C TYR A 44 4.94 -0.05 -12.47
N GLU A 45 5.11 -0.98 -11.53
CA GLU A 45 5.08 -2.43 -11.80
C GLU A 45 3.67 -3.04 -11.69
N ASN A 46 2.72 -2.25 -11.22
CA ASN A 46 1.33 -2.65 -10.99
C ASN A 46 1.19 -3.78 -9.95
N GLU A 47 2.06 -3.77 -8.93
CA GLU A 47 2.17 -4.83 -7.90
C GLU A 47 1.81 -4.28 -6.52
N ILE A 48 1.25 -5.12 -5.64
CA ILE A 48 1.24 -4.81 -4.21
C ILE A 48 2.55 -5.31 -3.61
N ARG A 49 3.30 -4.40 -3.00
CA ARG A 49 4.54 -4.72 -2.30
C ARG A 49 4.35 -4.69 -0.79
N ALA A 50 5.08 -5.56 -0.11
CA ALA A 50 5.11 -5.68 1.33
C ALA A 50 6.53 -5.49 1.84
N TYR A 51 6.72 -4.67 2.88
CA TYR A 51 7.97 -4.53 3.61
C TYR A 51 7.83 -5.15 4.99
N ASP A 52 8.63 -6.17 5.26
CA ASP A 52 8.77 -6.76 6.60
C ASP A 52 9.89 -6.02 7.35
N PRO A 53 9.57 -5.22 8.39
CA PRO A 53 10.58 -4.48 9.16
C PRO A 53 11.51 -5.37 9.97
N LYS A 54 11.08 -6.60 10.32
CA LYS A 54 11.90 -7.56 11.08
C LYS A 54 12.95 -8.19 10.18
N GLN A 55 12.58 -8.55 8.96
CA GLN A 55 13.50 -9.10 7.96
C GLN A 55 14.24 -8.02 7.17
N LYS A 56 13.76 -6.78 7.21
CA LYS A 56 14.23 -5.64 6.41
C LYS A 56 14.32 -6.01 4.94
N CYS A 57 13.23 -6.52 4.39
CA CYS A 57 13.15 -6.93 2.98
C CYS A 57 11.80 -6.52 2.36
N TRP A 58 11.83 -6.32 1.05
CA TRP A 58 10.63 -6.13 0.24
C TRP A 58 10.25 -7.45 -0.43
N SER A 59 8.96 -7.73 -0.50
CA SER A 59 8.37 -8.82 -1.27
C SER A 59 7.17 -8.32 -2.08
N VAL A 60 6.77 -9.11 -3.08
CA VAL A 60 5.54 -8.90 -3.85
C VAL A 60 4.47 -9.81 -3.29
N VAL A 61 3.25 -9.29 -3.12
CA VAL A 61 2.09 -10.09 -2.75
C VAL A 61 1.62 -10.86 -3.98
N LYS A 62 1.65 -12.19 -3.90
CA LYS A 62 1.24 -13.08 -5.00
C LYS A 62 -0.28 -13.24 -5.06
N GLY A 63 -0.82 -13.65 -6.20
CA GLY A 63 -2.25 -13.95 -6.37
C GLY A 63 -3.13 -12.72 -6.68
N LEU A 64 -2.49 -11.56 -6.90
CA LEU A 64 -3.16 -10.29 -7.20
C LEU A 64 -2.79 -9.74 -8.59
N GLU A 65 -2.17 -10.55 -9.45
CA GLU A 65 -1.61 -10.14 -10.74
C GLU A 65 -2.68 -9.58 -11.69
N ASP A 66 -3.86 -10.22 -11.72
CA ASP A 66 -5.01 -9.78 -12.54
C ASP A 66 -5.70 -8.51 -12.01
N TYR A 67 -5.40 -8.15 -10.78
CA TYR A 67 -6.03 -7.06 -10.05
C TYR A 67 -5.10 -5.86 -9.85
N GLY A 68 -3.85 -5.93 -10.29
CA GLY A 68 -2.89 -4.83 -10.15
C GLY A 68 -3.45 -3.48 -10.63
N GLY A 69 -4.31 -3.49 -11.66
CA GLY A 69 -4.99 -2.28 -12.17
C GLY A 69 -6.38 -1.98 -11.59
N LYS A 70 -6.98 -2.88 -10.79
CA LYS A 70 -8.33 -2.75 -10.20
C LYS A 70 -8.31 -2.60 -8.67
N ILE A 71 -7.27 -3.07 -7.99
CA ILE A 71 -7.00 -2.72 -6.59
C ILE A 71 -6.43 -1.30 -6.59
N SER A 72 -7.32 -0.34 -6.81
CA SER A 72 -6.99 1.03 -6.47
C SER A 72 -7.10 1.10 -4.96
N LEU A 73 -5.98 0.84 -4.28
CA LEU A 73 -5.74 1.27 -2.91
C LEU A 73 -5.77 2.80 -2.95
N PHE A 74 -7.00 3.31 -2.93
CA PHE A 74 -7.40 4.68 -3.14
C PHE A 74 -6.55 5.48 -4.14
N LEU A 75 -6.78 5.23 -5.42
CA LEU A 75 -6.11 5.98 -6.47
C LEU A 75 -7.15 6.68 -7.33
N ASN A 76 -7.09 8.02 -7.27
CA ASN A 76 -7.81 8.94 -8.14
C ASN A 76 -7.60 8.53 -9.60
N LYS A 77 -8.61 7.91 -10.21
CA LYS A 77 -8.66 7.78 -11.66
C LYS A 77 -9.28 9.05 -12.22
N VAL A 78 -8.46 9.92 -12.78
CA VAL A 78 -8.95 11.14 -13.45
C VAL A 78 -9.38 10.76 -14.87
N LYS A 79 -10.69 10.62 -15.09
CA LYS A 79 -11.28 10.65 -16.43
C LYS A 79 -11.93 12.01 -16.63
N GLU A 80 -11.22 12.89 -17.33
CA GLU A 80 -11.68 14.20 -17.87
C GLU A 80 -12.31 15.23 -16.91
N LYS A 81 -12.66 14.87 -15.67
CA LYS A 81 -13.13 15.67 -14.51
C LYS A 81 -13.75 14.82 -13.38
N THR A 82 -13.93 13.52 -13.59
CA THR A 82 -14.49 12.61 -12.58
C THR A 82 -13.39 11.94 -11.76
N TYR A 83 -13.61 11.86 -10.45
CA TYR A 83 -12.83 11.09 -9.49
C TYR A 83 -13.62 9.84 -9.11
N GLU A 84 -13.09 8.68 -9.46
CA GLU A 84 -13.61 7.38 -8.99
C GLU A 84 -12.83 6.93 -7.75
N ILE A 85 -13.55 6.56 -6.69
CA ILE A 85 -12.97 5.84 -5.56
C ILE A 85 -13.41 4.38 -5.70
N TRP A 86 -12.41 3.52 -5.77
CA TRP A 86 -12.58 2.08 -5.73
C TRP A 86 -12.08 1.58 -4.38
N CYS A 87 -12.75 0.56 -3.86
CA CYS A 87 -12.31 -0.16 -2.67
C CYS A 87 -12.19 -1.63 -3.02
N ALA A 88 -11.19 -2.27 -2.43
CA ALA A 88 -11.00 -3.71 -2.51
C ALA A 88 -10.75 -4.25 -1.10
N GLU A 89 -11.44 -5.34 -0.78
CA GLU A 89 -11.17 -6.15 0.39
C GLU A 89 -10.27 -7.31 -0.04
N ILE A 90 -9.12 -7.44 0.63
CA ILE A 90 -8.10 -8.41 0.29
C ILE A 90 -7.78 -9.21 1.54
N THR A 91 -8.00 -10.51 1.48
CA THR A 91 -7.49 -11.43 2.49
C THR A 91 -6.03 -11.69 2.21
N LEU A 92 -5.20 -11.60 3.24
CA LEU A 92 -3.76 -11.84 3.17
C LEU A 92 -3.40 -13.12 3.93
N GLU A 93 -2.65 -14.00 3.29
CA GLU A 93 -2.13 -15.24 3.88
C GLU A 93 -0.60 -15.23 3.87
N ARG A 94 0.01 -15.63 5.00
CA ARG A 94 1.47 -15.73 5.14
C ARG A 94 1.88 -17.20 5.17
N HIS A 95 2.79 -17.57 4.29
CA HIS A 95 3.30 -18.94 4.16
C HIS A 95 4.70 -19.08 4.76
N GLN A 96 5.16 -20.34 4.90
CA GLN A 96 6.52 -20.63 5.32
C GLN A 96 7.53 -19.96 4.37
N GLY A 97 8.58 -19.37 4.93
CA GLY A 97 9.58 -18.63 4.15
C GLY A 97 9.26 -17.15 3.92
N GLY A 98 8.16 -16.62 4.49
CA GLY A 98 7.84 -15.20 4.41
C GLY A 98 7.13 -14.79 3.13
N GLU A 99 6.66 -15.74 2.32
CA GLU A 99 5.80 -15.46 1.19
C GLU A 99 4.44 -14.95 1.65
N ILE A 100 3.91 -13.95 0.95
CA ILE A 100 2.61 -13.34 1.23
C ILE A 100 1.76 -13.52 -0.02
N TRP A 101 0.58 -14.10 0.17
CA TRP A 101 -0.43 -14.28 -0.85
C TRP A 101 -1.63 -13.40 -0.53
N GLY A 102 -2.26 -12.86 -1.56
CA GLY A 102 -3.47 -12.06 -1.46
C GLY A 102 -4.57 -12.67 -2.29
N LYS A 103 -5.80 -12.59 -1.79
CA LYS A 103 -7.01 -12.92 -2.53
C LYS A 103 -8.01 -11.78 -2.37
N VAL A 104 -8.50 -11.27 -3.50
CA VAL A 104 -9.57 -10.27 -3.50
C VAL A 104 -10.87 -10.97 -3.12
N GLU A 105 -11.48 -10.56 -2.01
CA GLU A 105 -12.79 -11.04 -1.58
C GLU A 105 -13.92 -10.17 -2.16
N TRP A 106 -13.66 -8.87 -2.30
CA TRP A 106 -14.61 -7.90 -2.85
C TRP A 106 -13.86 -6.75 -3.50
N CYS A 107 -14.42 -6.19 -4.58
CA CYS A 107 -13.91 -4.99 -5.22
C CYS A 107 -15.05 -4.25 -5.92
N ASP A 108 -15.28 -2.99 -5.54
CA ASP A 108 -16.34 -2.18 -6.12
C ASP A 108 -15.99 -0.69 -6.12
N GLN A 109 -16.69 0.05 -6.97
CA GLN A 109 -16.65 1.48 -7.07
C GLN A 109 -17.59 2.07 -6.02
N VAL A 110 -17.02 2.71 -4.98
CA VAL A 110 -17.80 3.24 -3.86
C VAL A 110 -18.20 4.70 -4.04
N LEU A 111 -17.47 5.47 -4.87
CA LEU A 111 -17.79 6.87 -5.12
C LEU A 111 -17.41 7.29 -6.53
N THR A 112 -18.19 8.20 -7.10
CA THR A 112 -17.85 8.94 -8.31
C THR A 112 -18.30 10.37 -8.16
N ASP A 113 -17.38 11.32 -8.23
CA ASP A 113 -17.69 12.74 -8.07
C ASP A 113 -16.87 13.59 -9.04
N GLU A 114 -17.47 14.65 -9.56
CA GLU A 114 -16.86 15.63 -10.46
C GLU A 114 -16.13 16.76 -9.70
N ASN A 115 -16.31 16.88 -8.38
CA ASN A 115 -15.82 18.02 -7.58
C ASN A 115 -14.82 17.66 -6.46
N PHE A 116 -14.26 16.45 -6.45
CA PHE A 116 -13.36 16.04 -5.38
C PHE A 116 -12.00 16.75 -5.47
N SER A 117 -11.77 17.78 -4.66
CA SER A 117 -10.44 18.34 -4.43
C SER A 117 -9.66 17.42 -3.49
N SER A 118 -8.94 16.44 -4.04
CA SER A 118 -7.87 15.69 -3.36
C SER A 118 -8.10 15.39 -1.87
N ALA A 119 -9.08 14.56 -1.54
CA ALA A 119 -9.13 14.03 -0.18
C ALA A 119 -8.05 12.97 -0.01
N ASN A 120 -7.34 13.00 1.13
CA ASN A 120 -6.51 11.88 1.56
C ASN A 120 -7.45 10.77 2.02
N PRO A 121 -7.51 9.65 1.31
CA PRO A 121 -8.35 8.55 1.72
C PRO A 121 -7.75 7.87 2.95
N LEU A 122 -8.59 7.60 3.94
CA LEU A 122 -8.21 6.82 5.11
C LEU A 122 -8.54 5.36 4.83
N ALA A 123 -7.50 4.53 4.76
CA ALA A 123 -7.68 3.09 4.86
C ALA A 123 -8.07 2.75 6.30
N VAL A 124 -9.33 2.34 6.50
CA VAL A 124 -9.77 1.71 7.75
C VAL A 124 -9.85 0.21 7.46
N MET A 125 -9.07 -0.58 8.19
CA MET A 125 -9.18 -2.04 8.19
C MET A 125 -9.81 -2.42 9.54
N VAL A 126 -10.89 -3.20 9.50
CA VAL A 126 -11.65 -3.67 10.67
C VAL A 126 -11.21 -5.09 11.01
#